data_AF-A0ABC8L991-F1
#
_entry.id   AF-A0ABC8L991-F1
#
_cell.length_a   1.000
_cell.length_b   1.000
_cell.length_c   1.000
_cell.angle_alpha   90.00
_cell.angle_beta   90.00
_cell.angle_gamma   90.00
#
_symmetry.space_group_name_H-M   'P 1'
#
loop_
_entity.id
_entity.type
_entity.pdbx_description
1 polymer ?
#
loop_
_entity_poly.entity_id
_entity_poly.type
_entity_poly.pdbx_seq_one_letter_code
_entity_poly.pdbx_strand_id
1 'polypeptide(L)'
;MAKYYDIDDILIEEEFAPVIFHKPVNGVTIDPSAETSCVEQGAKVELPFWLAHELHLRQAVSINLPACFDQKTRLEIQADAACVDLRSRCPYFYEFGCKLQPLVTDRTIGILLSTAFKIRYKERLTKVFTATHLTASKFLPFLTKEETNLYEAAHLSMTTFRKWRTGGPRFQRASILGRKRKES
;
A
#
# COMPACT_ATOMS: atom_id res chain seq x y z
N MET A 1 -1.19 14.46 9.83
CA MET A 1 -0.83 15.56 8.92
C MET A 1 -1.04 15.05 7.52
N ALA A 2 -1.98 15.63 6.77
CA ALA A 2 -2.26 15.20 5.41
C ALA A 2 -1.01 15.40 4.55
N LYS A 3 -0.51 14.32 3.95
CA LYS A 3 0.71 14.32 3.16
C LYS A 3 0.37 14.59 1.70
N TYR A 4 -0.24 15.73 1.41
CA TYR A 4 -0.77 16.04 0.08
C TYR A 4 0.25 15.89 -1.07
N TYR A 5 1.54 16.13 -0.81
CA TYR A 5 2.62 15.99 -1.80
C TYR A 5 3.39 14.66 -1.71
N ASP A 6 3.00 13.74 -0.84
CA ASP A 6 3.62 12.43 -0.76
C ASP A 6 3.07 11.55 -1.89
N ILE A 7 3.98 11.08 -2.74
CA ILE A 7 3.65 10.27 -3.92
C ILE A 7 3.01 8.95 -3.48
N ASP A 8 3.50 8.36 -2.39
CA ASP A 8 2.93 7.11 -1.87
C ASP A 8 1.49 7.33 -1.41
N ASP A 9 1.19 8.48 -0.78
CA ASP A 9 -0.16 8.84 -0.32
C ASP A 9 -1.15 8.99 -1.48
N ILE A 10 -0.71 9.63 -2.57
CA ILE A 10 -1.49 9.77 -3.82
C ILE A 10 -1.75 8.40 -4.45
N LEU A 11 -0.73 7.54 -4.51
CA LEU A 11 -0.86 6.21 -5.10
C LEU A 11 -1.78 5.30 -4.28
N ILE A 12 -1.79 5.45 -2.94
CA ILE A 12 -2.74 4.75 -2.07
C ILE A 12 -4.18 5.16 -2.36
N GLU A 13 -4.42 6.44 -2.62
CA GLU A 13 -5.78 6.93 -2.85
C GLU A 13 -6.34 6.59 -4.24
N GLU A 14 -5.47 6.22 -5.18
CA GLU A 14 -5.86 5.74 -6.50
C GLU A 14 -6.35 4.28 -6.48
N GLU A 15 -6.10 3.54 -5.39
CA GLU A 15 -6.60 2.16 -5.22
C GLU A 15 -8.14 2.11 -5.26
N PHE A 16 -8.68 1.07 -5.90
CA PHE A 16 -10.13 0.93 -6.07
C PHE A 16 -10.80 0.36 -4.82
N ALA A 17 -11.94 0.95 -4.46
CA ALA A 17 -12.80 0.47 -3.39
C ALA A 17 -14.23 0.21 -3.93
N PRO A 18 -14.84 -0.94 -3.59
CA PRO A 18 -16.21 -1.22 -3.99
C PRO A 18 -17.17 -0.35 -3.16
N VAL A 19 -18.06 0.37 -3.84
CA VAL A 19 -19.06 1.24 -3.22
C VAL A 19 -20.48 0.88 -3.63
N ILE A 20 -21.45 1.21 -2.78
CA ILE A 20 -22.88 1.13 -3.09
C ILE A 20 -23.47 2.54 -3.05
N PHE A 21 -24.13 2.95 -4.13
CA PHE A 21 -24.82 4.25 -4.19
C PHE A 21 -26.14 4.22 -3.41
N HIS A 22 -26.36 5.20 -2.53
CA HIS A 22 -27.63 5.35 -1.82
C HIS A 22 -28.62 6.25 -2.56
N LYS A 23 -28.15 7.04 -3.52
CA LYS A 23 -28.96 7.94 -4.34
C LYS A 23 -28.60 7.75 -5.80
N PRO A 24 -29.57 7.89 -6.73
CA PRO A 24 -29.26 7.83 -8.14
C PRO A 24 -28.40 9.04 -8.53
N VAL A 25 -27.43 8.83 -9.42
CA VAL A 25 -26.53 9.88 -9.92
C VAL A 25 -26.70 9.98 -11.42
N ASN A 26 -27.04 11.17 -11.92
CA ASN A 26 -27.22 11.45 -13.34
C ASN A 26 -26.00 12.19 -13.90
N GLY A 27 -25.74 12.00 -15.20
CA GLY A 27 -24.68 12.72 -15.91
C GLY A 27 -23.28 12.13 -15.71
N VAL A 28 -23.21 10.89 -15.22
CA VAL A 28 -21.95 10.14 -15.05
C VAL A 28 -22.06 8.85 -15.83
N THR A 29 -21.07 8.60 -16.69
CA THR A 29 -20.93 7.33 -17.42
C THR A 29 -19.83 6.53 -16.75
N ILE A 30 -20.21 5.47 -16.05
CA ILE A 30 -19.28 4.59 -15.34
C ILE A 30 -18.87 3.41 -16.23
N ASP A 31 -19.85 2.85 -16.94
CA ASP A 31 -19.63 1.84 -17.97
C ASP A 31 -19.81 2.48 -19.35
N PRO A 32 -18.78 2.52 -20.22
CA PRO A 32 -18.91 2.99 -21.59
C PRO A 32 -19.97 2.24 -22.42
N SER A 33 -20.32 1.01 -22.00
CA SER A 33 -21.34 0.19 -22.64
C SER A 33 -22.77 0.49 -22.16
N ALA A 34 -22.96 1.30 -21.12
CA ALA A 34 -24.29 1.64 -20.62
C ALA A 34 -25.01 2.60 -21.57
N GLU A 35 -26.25 2.26 -21.96
CA GLU A 35 -27.08 3.12 -22.82
C GLU A 35 -27.53 4.40 -22.11
N THR A 36 -27.60 4.36 -20.77
CA THR A 36 -28.02 5.48 -19.93
C THR A 36 -26.85 6.02 -19.11
N SER A 37 -26.67 7.35 -19.15
CA SER A 37 -25.68 8.06 -18.32
C SER A 37 -26.20 8.29 -16.89
N CYS A 38 -26.69 7.23 -16.25
CA CYS A 38 -27.17 7.27 -14.87
C CYS A 38 -26.74 6.04 -14.09
N VAL A 39 -26.48 6.26 -12.80
CA VAL A 39 -26.20 5.23 -11.81
C VAL A 39 -27.44 5.06 -10.97
N GLU A 40 -28.00 3.85 -10.95
CA GLU A 40 -29.18 3.55 -10.16
C GLU A 40 -28.86 3.49 -8.66
N GLN A 41 -29.87 3.74 -7.84
CA GLN A 41 -29.76 3.51 -6.41
C GLN A 41 -29.50 2.02 -6.13
N GLY A 42 -28.53 1.73 -5.26
CA GLY A 42 -28.11 0.38 -4.93
C GLY A 42 -27.09 -0.22 -5.89
N ALA A 43 -26.70 0.50 -6.95
CA ALA A 43 -25.65 0.04 -7.86
C ALA A 43 -24.32 -0.15 -7.13
N LYS A 44 -23.66 -1.27 -7.43
CA LYS A 44 -22.32 -1.61 -6.94
C LYS A 44 -21.31 -1.21 -8.00
N VAL A 45 -20.39 -0.34 -7.63
CA VAL A 45 -19.38 0.21 -8.53
C VAL A 45 -18.03 0.19 -7.84
N GLU A 46 -16.96 -0.03 -8.60
CA GLU A 46 -15.60 0.21 -8.12
C GLU A 46 -15.18 1.64 -8.45
N LEU A 47 -14.80 2.40 -7.43
CA LEU A 47 -14.32 3.77 -7.58
C LEU A 47 -12.93 3.91 -6.96
N PRO A 48 -12.07 4.81 -7.48
CA PRO A 48 -10.86 5.20 -6.78
C PRO A 48 -11.16 5.70 -5.38
N PHE A 49 -10.30 5.37 -4.42
CA PHE A 49 -10.52 5.64 -3.00
C PHE A 49 -10.65 7.14 -2.71
N TRP A 50 -9.89 8.02 -3.37
CA TRP A 50 -10.03 9.48 -3.20
C TRP A 50 -11.47 9.96 -3.46
N LEU A 51 -12.12 9.42 -4.48
CA LEU A 51 -13.49 9.78 -4.84
C LEU A 51 -14.50 9.09 -3.90
N ALA A 52 -14.30 7.81 -3.63
CA ALA A 52 -15.16 7.03 -2.75
C ALA A 52 -15.23 7.66 -1.35
N HIS A 53 -14.08 8.09 -0.82
CA HIS A 53 -13.96 8.77 0.47
C HIS A 53 -14.79 10.06 0.51
N GLU A 54 -14.62 10.92 -0.50
CA GLU A 54 -15.34 12.18 -0.62
C GLU A 54 -16.86 12.00 -0.75
N LEU A 55 -17.31 10.98 -1.50
CA LEU A 55 -18.73 10.65 -1.65
C LEU A 55 -19.31 10.06 -0.36
N HIS A 56 -18.52 9.28 0.37
CA HIS A 56 -18.93 8.69 1.63
C HIS A 56 -19.17 9.76 2.70
N LEU A 57 -18.27 10.74 2.81
CA LEU A 57 -18.44 11.88 3.73
C LEU A 57 -19.73 12.68 3.47
N ARG A 58 -20.17 12.73 2.20
CA ARG A 58 -21.44 13.36 1.79
C ARG A 58 -22.65 12.44 1.93
N GLN A 59 -22.50 11.25 2.51
CA GLN A 59 -23.55 10.24 2.67
C GLN A 59 -24.19 9.81 1.34
N ALA A 60 -23.44 9.92 0.22
CA ALA A 60 -23.92 9.52 -1.10
C ALA A 60 -23.71 8.02 -1.35
N VAL A 61 -22.65 7.45 -0.77
CA VAL A 61 -22.24 6.05 -0.96
C VAL A 61 -21.84 5.38 0.35
N SER A 62 -21.99 4.06 0.42
CA SER A 62 -21.32 3.22 1.43
C SER A 62 -20.13 2.49 0.82
N ILE A 63 -19.00 2.49 1.52
CA ILE A 63 -17.78 1.79 1.10
C ILE A 63 -17.81 0.37 1.69
N ASN A 64 -17.61 -0.62 0.83
CA ASN A 64 -17.45 -2.02 1.22
C ASN A 64 -15.98 -2.40 1.29
N LEU A 65 -15.68 -3.55 1.90
CA LEU A 65 -14.34 -4.09 1.95
C LEU A 65 -13.84 -4.47 0.54
N PRO A 66 -12.70 -3.92 0.10
CA PRO A 66 -12.01 -4.38 -1.10
C PRO A 66 -11.56 -5.84 -0.98
N ALA A 67 -11.33 -6.48 -2.13
CA ALA A 67 -10.94 -7.90 -2.22
C ALA A 67 -9.65 -8.22 -1.43
N CYS A 68 -8.74 -7.25 -1.28
CA CYS A 68 -7.53 -7.44 -0.47
C CYS A 68 -7.81 -7.64 1.03
N PHE A 69 -9.00 -7.30 1.53
CA PHE A 69 -9.41 -7.51 2.93
C PHE A 69 -10.57 -8.48 3.07
N ASP A 70 -10.86 -9.26 2.03
CA ASP A 70 -11.94 -10.24 2.03
C ASP A 70 -11.72 -11.37 3.04
N GLN A 71 -12.77 -12.15 3.27
CA GLN A 71 -12.72 -13.25 4.25
C GLN A 71 -11.66 -14.30 3.89
N LYS A 72 -11.42 -14.54 2.59
CA LYS A 72 -10.39 -15.48 2.13
C LYS A 72 -9.00 -15.00 2.53
N THR A 73 -8.66 -13.75 2.24
CA THR A 73 -7.37 -13.15 2.61
C THR A 73 -7.16 -13.18 4.11
N ARG A 74 -8.22 -12.95 4.89
CA ARG A 74 -8.15 -13.03 6.35
C ARG A 74 -7.81 -14.43 6.85
N LEU A 75 -8.45 -15.46 6.31
CA LEU A 75 -8.18 -16.84 6.70
C LEU A 75 -6.75 -17.26 6.33
N GLU A 76 -6.24 -16.82 5.17
CA GLU A 76 -4.88 -17.10 4.75
C GLU A 76 -3.85 -16.38 5.65
N ILE A 77 -4.10 -15.12 6.01
CA ILE A 77 -3.24 -14.38 6.96
C ILE A 77 -3.27 -15.03 8.35
N GLN A 78 -4.43 -15.52 8.79
CA GLN A 78 -4.58 -16.23 10.07
C GLN A 78 -3.84 -17.58 10.07
N ALA A 79 -3.81 -18.28 8.93
CA ALA A 79 -3.09 -19.54 8.79
C ALA A 79 -1.56 -19.33 8.80
N ASP A 80 -1.05 -18.46 7.92
CA ASP A 80 0.35 -18.07 7.89
C ASP A 80 0.55 -16.77 7.09
N ALA A 81 0.57 -15.63 7.79
CA ALA A 81 0.79 -14.32 7.18
C ALA A 81 2.15 -14.19 6.46
N ALA A 82 3.16 -14.97 6.85
CA ALA A 82 4.50 -14.92 6.26
C ALA A 82 4.57 -15.64 4.91
N CYS A 83 3.59 -16.47 4.56
CA CYS A 83 3.48 -17.12 3.24
C CYS A 83 2.54 -16.41 2.27
N VAL A 84 1.71 -15.46 2.74
CA VAL A 84 0.80 -14.70 1.86
C VAL A 84 1.57 -13.69 1.01
N ASP A 85 1.25 -13.60 -0.27
CA ASP A 85 1.68 -12.52 -1.15
C ASP A 85 0.72 -11.34 -1.05
N LEU A 86 1.01 -10.41 -0.13
CA LEU A 86 0.20 -9.21 0.06
C LEU A 86 0.44 -8.17 -1.05
N ARG A 87 1.65 -8.14 -1.63
CA ARG A 87 2.02 -7.12 -2.61
C ARG A 87 1.21 -7.26 -3.90
N SER A 88 0.97 -8.49 -4.38
CA SER A 88 0.15 -8.70 -5.57
C SER A 88 -1.33 -8.38 -5.36
N ARG A 89 -1.80 -8.32 -4.11
CA ARG A 89 -3.18 -7.95 -3.77
C ARG A 89 -3.37 -6.45 -3.59
N CYS A 90 -2.47 -5.85 -2.82
CA CYS A 90 -2.44 -4.42 -2.56
C CYS A 90 -1.00 -4.05 -2.14
N PRO A 91 -0.23 -3.34 -2.98
CA PRO A 91 1.12 -2.93 -2.65
C PRO A 91 1.21 -2.13 -1.34
N TYR A 92 0.16 -1.36 -1.05
CA TYR A 92 0.02 -0.49 0.13
C TYR A 92 -0.95 -1.07 1.18
N PHE A 93 -0.94 -2.39 1.35
CA PHE A 93 -1.90 -3.11 2.18
C PHE A 93 -2.11 -2.51 3.58
N TYR A 94 -1.05 -2.02 4.24
CA TYR A 94 -1.15 -1.50 5.60
C TYR A 94 -1.70 -0.07 5.64
N GLU A 95 -1.10 0.85 4.88
CA GLU A 95 -1.53 2.24 4.85
C GLU A 95 -2.93 2.40 4.26
N PHE A 96 -3.25 1.66 3.20
CA PHE A 96 -4.60 1.64 2.62
C PHE A 96 -5.64 1.13 3.62
N GLY A 97 -5.33 0.03 4.33
CA GLY A 97 -6.21 -0.51 5.37
C GLY A 97 -6.44 0.48 6.52
N CYS A 98 -5.42 1.25 6.92
CA CYS A 98 -5.55 2.30 7.92
C CYS A 98 -6.47 3.45 7.47
N LYS A 99 -6.41 3.86 6.20
CA LYS A 99 -7.31 4.87 5.62
C LYS A 99 -8.75 4.35 5.48
N LEU A 100 -8.90 3.06 5.17
CA LEU A 100 -10.20 2.43 4.97
C LEU A 100 -10.94 2.14 6.29
N GLN A 101 -10.23 1.77 7.35
CA GLN A 101 -10.78 1.39 8.65
C GLN A 101 -11.86 2.36 9.21
N PRO A 102 -11.69 3.69 9.20
CA PRO A 102 -12.72 4.60 9.73
C PRO A 102 -13.99 4.70 8.86
N LEU A 103 -13.94 4.28 7.59
CA LEU A 103 -15.02 4.45 6.63
C LEU A 103 -15.88 3.19 6.48
N VAL A 104 -15.35 2.03 6.90
CA VAL A 104 -16.03 0.73 6.78
C VAL A 104 -16.59 0.30 8.13
N THR A 105 -17.71 -0.42 8.10
CA THR A 105 -18.39 -0.92 9.30
C THR A 105 -17.58 -1.96 10.08
N ASP A 106 -16.69 -2.67 9.40
CA ASP A 106 -15.87 -3.73 9.98
C ASP A 106 -14.70 -3.19 10.81
N ARG A 107 -14.81 -3.37 12.13
CA ARG A 107 -13.80 -2.92 13.11
C ARG A 107 -12.62 -3.87 13.27
N THR A 108 -12.61 -5.02 12.60
CA THR A 108 -11.56 -6.04 12.74
C THR A 108 -10.33 -5.78 11.86
N ILE A 109 -10.41 -4.85 10.90
CA ILE A 109 -9.31 -4.49 9.99
C ILE A 109 -8.05 -4.12 10.79
N GLY A 110 -8.16 -3.26 11.81
CA GLY A 110 -6.98 -2.85 12.58
C GLY A 110 -6.26 -4.02 13.27
N ILE A 111 -7.02 -5.01 13.76
CA ILE A 111 -6.47 -6.23 14.36
C ILE A 111 -5.78 -7.08 13.29
N LEU A 112 -6.41 -7.25 12.12
CA LEU A 112 -5.83 -7.96 10.98
C LEU A 112 -4.49 -7.35 10.55
N LEU A 113 -4.46 -6.03 10.31
CA LEU A 113 -3.26 -5.30 9.87
C LEU A 113 -2.12 -5.45 10.89
N SER A 114 -2.40 -5.19 12.17
CA SER A 114 -1.42 -5.34 13.25
C SER A 114 -0.89 -6.77 13.35
N THR A 115 -1.75 -7.77 13.23
CA THR A 115 -1.37 -9.19 13.37
C THR A 115 -0.51 -9.63 12.19
N ALA A 116 -0.94 -9.31 10.97
CA ALA A 116 -0.20 -9.58 9.75
C ALA A 116 1.20 -8.92 9.79
N PHE A 117 1.26 -7.65 10.18
CA PHE A 117 2.52 -6.91 10.27
C PHE A 117 3.48 -7.53 11.29
N LYS A 118 3.02 -7.87 12.50
CA LYS A 118 3.86 -8.48 13.54
C LYS A 118 4.47 -9.82 13.10
N ILE A 119 3.65 -10.71 12.53
CA ILE A 119 4.10 -12.03 12.07
C ILE A 119 5.12 -11.86 10.94
N ARG A 120 4.79 -11.07 9.93
CA ARG A 120 5.63 -10.87 8.75
C ARG A 120 6.94 -10.14 9.08
N TYR A 121 6.89 -9.17 9.99
CA TYR A 121 8.10 -8.50 10.49
C TYR A 121 9.06 -9.52 11.12
N LYS A 122 8.54 -10.35 12.05
CA LYS A 122 9.35 -11.36 12.73
C LYS A 122 9.90 -12.40 11.76
N GLU A 123 9.05 -12.96 10.90
CA GLU A 123 9.38 -14.18 10.15
C GLU A 123 9.93 -13.93 8.76
N ARG A 124 9.55 -12.82 8.11
CA ARG A 124 9.99 -12.47 6.76
C ARG A 124 11.10 -11.44 6.81
N LEU A 125 10.87 -10.26 7.39
CA LEU A 125 11.86 -9.18 7.38
C LEU A 125 13.18 -9.56 8.08
N THR A 126 13.11 -10.23 9.24
CA THR A 126 14.33 -10.72 9.93
C THR A 126 15.17 -11.67 9.05
N LYS A 127 14.53 -12.52 8.24
CA LYS A 127 15.23 -13.40 7.31
C LYS A 127 15.89 -12.59 6.19
N VAL A 128 15.20 -11.62 5.60
CA VAL A 128 15.78 -10.77 4.55
C VAL A 128 16.95 -9.94 5.09
N PHE A 129 16.91 -9.49 6.35
CA PHE A 129 18.00 -8.75 6.98
C PHE A 129 19.26 -9.57 7.24
N THR A 130 19.11 -10.81 7.67
CA THR A 130 20.23 -11.70 8.00
C THR A 130 20.75 -12.46 6.79
N ALA A 131 19.93 -12.57 5.74
CA ALA A 131 20.28 -13.24 4.50
C ALA A 131 21.40 -12.54 3.71
N THR A 132 22.13 -13.32 2.93
CA THR A 132 23.01 -12.80 1.89
C THR A 132 22.19 -12.09 0.81
N HIS A 133 22.78 -11.10 0.13
CA HIS A 133 22.10 -10.27 -0.86
C HIS A 133 21.37 -11.07 -1.96
N LEU A 134 21.96 -12.19 -2.42
CA LEU A 134 21.33 -13.10 -3.40
C LEU A 134 20.02 -13.72 -2.89
N THR A 135 19.97 -14.09 -1.61
CA THR A 135 18.80 -14.71 -1.01
C THR A 135 17.74 -13.68 -0.68
N ALA A 136 18.14 -12.48 -0.25
CA ALA A 136 17.24 -11.36 -0.01
C ALA A 136 16.45 -10.97 -1.28
N SER A 137 17.11 -10.93 -2.44
CA SER A 137 16.48 -10.55 -3.72
C SER A 137 15.26 -11.40 -4.11
N LYS A 138 15.17 -12.65 -3.63
CA LYS A 138 14.04 -13.53 -3.91
C LYS A 138 12.78 -13.16 -3.13
N PHE A 139 12.94 -12.48 -1.98
CA PHE A 139 11.83 -12.12 -1.09
C PHE A 139 11.30 -10.71 -1.32
N LEU A 140 12.10 -9.81 -1.91
CA LEU A 140 11.70 -8.43 -2.22
C LEU A 140 10.41 -8.30 -3.04
N PRO A 141 10.14 -9.17 -4.04
CA PRO A 141 8.91 -9.08 -4.82
C PRO A 141 7.63 -9.31 -4.00
N PHE A 142 7.71 -9.91 -2.81
CA PHE A 142 6.55 -10.22 -1.99
C PHE A 142 6.33 -9.24 -0.83
N LEU A 143 7.24 -8.26 -0.67
CA LEU A 143 7.14 -7.23 0.34
C LEU A 143 6.19 -6.13 -0.12
N THR A 144 5.33 -5.70 0.79
CA THR A 144 4.53 -4.47 0.65
C THR A 144 5.45 -3.25 0.61
N LYS A 145 4.91 -2.08 0.27
CA LYS A 145 5.69 -0.85 0.18
C LYS A 145 6.31 -0.47 1.54
N GLU A 146 5.56 -0.59 2.61
CA GLU A 146 6.01 -0.29 3.98
C GLU A 146 7.13 -1.24 4.41
N GLU A 147 6.98 -2.54 4.13
CA GLU A 147 8.02 -3.54 4.40
C GLU A 147 9.28 -3.30 3.57
N THR A 148 9.12 -2.88 2.31
CA THR A 148 10.24 -2.53 1.42
C THR A 148 10.99 -1.31 1.95
N ASN A 149 10.28 -0.26 2.35
CA ASN A 149 10.87 0.94 2.94
C ASN A 149 11.65 0.61 4.22
N LEU A 150 11.11 -0.26 5.09
CA LEU A 150 11.82 -0.75 6.28
C LEU A 150 13.08 -1.54 5.93
N TYR A 151 12.99 -2.42 4.93
CA TYR A 151 14.13 -3.19 4.44
C TYR A 151 15.24 -2.28 3.92
N GLU A 152 14.91 -1.32 3.04
CA GLU A 152 15.86 -0.39 2.47
C GLU A 152 16.51 0.48 3.56
N ALA A 153 15.73 1.02 4.49
CA ALA A 153 16.24 1.85 5.58
C ALA A 153 17.25 1.09 6.46
N ALA A 154 16.95 -0.16 6.80
CA ALA A 154 17.85 -0.98 7.61
C ALA A 154 19.05 -1.51 6.80
N HIS A 155 18.88 -1.80 5.50
CA HIS A 155 20.01 -2.12 4.62
C HIS A 155 20.97 -0.93 4.49
N LEU A 156 20.45 0.27 4.24
CA LEU A 156 21.22 1.52 4.22
C LEU A 156 21.94 1.74 5.54
N SER A 157 21.26 1.59 6.67
CA SER A 157 21.85 1.73 8.01
C SER A 157 22.98 0.72 8.27
N MET A 158 22.81 -0.53 7.83
CA MET A 158 23.83 -1.56 7.98
C MET A 158 25.04 -1.28 7.08
N THR A 159 24.82 -0.83 5.84
CA THR A 159 25.92 -0.50 4.92
C THR A 159 26.71 0.73 5.39
N THR A 160 26.04 1.77 5.89
CA THR A 160 26.70 2.94 6.48
C THR A 160 27.47 2.57 7.74
N PHE A 161 26.90 1.74 8.62
CA PHE A 161 27.58 1.23 9.81
C PHE A 161 28.83 0.42 9.45
N ARG A 162 28.75 -0.49 8.47
CA ARG A 162 29.89 -1.28 8.00
C ARG A 162 30.99 -0.39 7.41
N LYS A 163 30.62 0.59 6.58
CA LYS A 163 31.56 1.58 6.01
C LYS A 163 32.27 2.38 7.09
N TRP A 164 31.54 2.81 8.12
CA TRP A 164 32.10 3.48 9.28
C TRP A 164 33.07 2.58 10.03
N ARG A 165 32.67 1.33 10.31
CA ARG A 165 33.47 0.34 11.04
C ARG A 165 34.78 -0.02 10.33
N THR A 166 34.79 -0.13 9.01
CA THR A 166 36.00 -0.47 8.23
C THR A 166 36.89 0.73 7.94
N GLY A 167 36.55 1.94 8.41
CA GLY A 167 37.38 3.14 8.23
C GLY A 167 37.38 3.67 6.79
N GLY A 168 36.20 3.80 6.17
CA GLY A 168 36.06 4.38 4.82
C GLY A 168 36.51 5.85 4.70
N PRO A 169 36.55 6.41 3.47
CA PRO A 169 36.97 7.79 3.24
C PRO A 169 36.15 8.78 4.07
N ARG A 170 36.80 9.65 4.84
CA ARG A 170 36.13 10.63 5.71
C ARG A 170 35.37 11.70 4.95
N PHE A 171 35.78 11.99 3.71
CA PHE A 171 35.14 12.97 2.84
C PHE A 171 34.81 12.32 1.49
N GLN A 172 33.56 12.45 1.07
CA GLN A 172 33.09 12.04 -0.25
C GLN A 172 32.41 13.23 -0.92
N ARG A 173 32.63 13.38 -2.23
CA ARG A 173 31.97 14.41 -3.02
C ARG A 173 30.47 14.12 -3.05
N ALA A 174 29.64 15.11 -2.76
CA ALA A 174 28.20 14.98 -2.85
C ALA A 174 27.77 14.58 -4.28
N SER A 175 26.78 13.70 -4.38
CA SER A 175 26.26 13.17 -5.65
C SER A 175 25.81 14.28 -6.61
N ILE A 176 25.33 15.42 -6.09
CA ILE A 176 24.90 16.58 -6.87
C ILE A 176 26.05 17.30 -7.60
N LEU A 177 27.29 17.17 -7.11
CA LEU A 177 28.47 17.81 -7.68
C LEU A 177 29.16 16.95 -8.76
N GLY A 178 28.65 15.74 -9.03
CA GLY A 178 29.25 14.76 -9.94
C GLY A 178 28.73 14.74 -11.37
N ARG A 179 27.70 15.53 -11.72
CA ARG A 179 27.16 15.53 -13.10
C ARG A 179 28.13 16.25 -14.04
N LYS A 180 28.83 15.50 -14.90
CA LYS A 180 29.48 16.07 -16.09
C LYS A 180 28.39 16.72 -16.96
N ARG A 181 28.57 17.98 -17.34
CA ARG A 181 27.77 18.64 -18.38
C ARG A 181 27.82 17.74 -19.62
N LYS A 182 26.66 17.37 -20.17
CA LYS A 182 26.59 16.87 -21.55
C LYS A 182 27.06 18.02 -22.44
N GLU A 183 28.19 17.85 -23.11
CA GLU A 183 28.58 18.75 -24.19
C GLU A 183 27.52 18.65 -25.30
N SER A 184 27.20 19.83 -25.85
CA SER A 184 26.09 20.07 -26.79
C SER A 184 26.40 19.51 -28.17
#